data_AF-A0A0Q6K0S7-F1
#
_entry.id   AF-A0A0Q6K0S7-F1
#
_cell.length_a   1.000
_cell.length_b   1.000
_cell.length_c   1.000
_cell.angle_alpha   90.00
_cell.angle_beta   90.00
_cell.angle_gamma   90.00
#
_symmetry.space_group_name_H-M   'P 1'
#
loop_
_entity.id
_entity.type
_entity.pdbx_description
1 polymer ?
#
loop_
_entity_poly.entity_id
_entity_poly.type
_entity_poly.pdbx_seq_one_letter_code
_entity_poly.pdbx_strand_id
1 'polypeptide(L)'
;MSTPIEPNAVVQLIEQYIDDEHRAAERADNKTALDEDGIYGLHNVAAKVYALGFYDGTCVANERHNRRRGRERENARAEAES
;
A
#
# COMPACT_ATOMS: atom_id res chain seq x y z
N MET A 1 1.51 22.68 -13.64
CA MET A 1 1.80 22.51 -12.21
C MET A 1 2.12 21.05 -11.99
N SER A 2 3.37 20.73 -11.63
CA SER A 2 3.76 19.37 -11.25
C SER A 2 3.02 19.04 -9.96
N THR A 3 2.10 18.09 -10.00
CA THR A 3 1.48 17.55 -8.80
C THR A 3 2.61 17.03 -7.92
N PRO A 4 2.72 17.46 -6.65
CA PRO A 4 3.68 16.87 -5.74
C PRO A 4 3.42 15.37 -5.74
N ILE A 5 4.43 14.60 -6.13
CA ILE A 5 4.38 13.15 -5.99
C ILE A 5 4.42 12.94 -4.48
N GLU A 6 3.25 12.80 -3.86
CA GLU A 6 3.18 12.33 -2.48
C GLU A 6 4.05 11.08 -2.39
N PRO A 7 4.88 10.94 -1.34
CA PRO A 7 5.71 9.76 -1.20
C PRO A 7 4.80 8.54 -1.27
N ASN A 8 4.96 7.76 -2.33
CA ASN A 8 4.23 6.52 -2.48
C ASN A 8 4.66 5.66 -1.29
N ALA A 9 3.73 5.33 -0.38
CA ALA A 9 4.04 4.62 0.86
C ALA A 9 4.82 3.31 0.59
N VAL A 10 4.62 2.70 -0.58
CA VAL A 10 5.40 1.56 -1.07
C VAL A 10 6.87 1.93 -1.31
N VAL A 11 7.13 3.07 -1.96
CA VAL A 11 8.48 3.58 -2.21
C VAL A 11 9.20 3.84 -0.90
N GLN A 12 8.55 4.52 0.05
CA GLN A 12 9.14 4.76 1.37
C GLN A 12 9.49 3.47 2.11
N LEU A 13 8.61 2.46 2.06
CA LEU A 13 8.87 1.16 2.67
C LEU A 13 10.08 0.45 2.05
N ILE A 14 10.23 0.54 0.73
CA ILE A 14 11.35 -0.07 0.02
C ILE A 14 12.65 0.69 0.30
N GLU A 15 12.63 2.02 0.23
CA GLU A 15 13.79 2.87 0.53
C GLU A 15 14.29 2.65 1.97
N GLN A 16 13.37 2.62 2.93
CA GLN A 16 13.70 2.35 4.33
C GLN A 16 14.37 0.99 4.51
N TYR A 17 13.88 -0.05 3.83
CA TYR A 17 14.50 -1.37 3.86
C TYR A 17 15.92 -1.37 3.28
N ILE A 18 16.11 -0.70 2.13
CA ILE A 18 17.44 -0.56 1.51
C ILE A 18 18.40 0.14 2.47
N ASP A 19 17.99 1.26 3.06
CA ASP A 19 18.81 2.01 4.01
C ASP A 19 19.20 1.16 5.23
N ASP A 20 18.29 0.33 5.73
CA ASP A 20 18.56 -0.53 6.87
C ASP A 20 19.51 -1.67 6.52
N GLU A 21 19.38 -2.28 5.33
CA GLU A 21 20.32 -3.30 4.82
C GLU A 21 21.72 -2.73 4.62
N HIS A 22 21.83 -1.52 4.05
CA HIS A 22 23.11 -0.84 3.88
C HIS A 22 23.78 -0.55 5.23
N ARG A 23 23.02 -0.02 6.20
CA ARG A 23 23.55 0.22 7.56
C ARG A 23 23.95 -1.06 8.27
N ALA A 24 23.25 -2.16 8.01
CA ALA A 24 23.58 -3.45 8.61
C ALA A 24 24.88 -4.02 8.02
N ALA A 25 25.07 -3.90 6.70
CA ALA A 25 26.29 -4.28 6.01
C ALA A 25 27.50 -3.43 6.44
N GLU A 26 27.32 -2.12 6.64
CA GLU A 26 28.40 -1.23 7.12
C GLU A 26 28.86 -1.54 8.55
N ARG A 27 27.99 -2.08 9.40
CA ARG A 27 28.28 -2.32 10.83
C ARG A 27 28.87 -3.69 11.12
N ALA A 28 28.77 -4.63 10.19
CA ALA A 28 29.17 -6.00 10.41
C ALA A 28 29.98 -6.50 9.22
N ASP A 29 31.29 -6.72 9.43
CA ASP A 29 32.24 -7.25 8.42
C ASP A 29 31.77 -8.57 7.77
N ASN A 30 30.87 -9.32 8.44
CA ASN A 30 30.37 -10.62 7.99
C ASN A 30 28.95 -10.56 7.40
N LYS A 31 28.35 -9.38 7.25
CA LYS A 31 26.97 -9.25 6.77
C LYS A 31 26.96 -8.84 5.31
N THR A 32 26.40 -9.69 4.46
CA THR A 32 26.18 -9.42 3.04
C THR A 32 24.71 -9.12 2.81
N ALA A 33 24.41 -8.22 1.88
CA ALA A 33 23.02 -7.96 1.47
C ALA A 33 22.34 -9.28 1.06
N LEU A 34 21.10 -9.49 1.56
CA LEU A 34 20.32 -10.73 1.36
C LEU A 34 20.91 -11.98 2.03
N ASP A 35 21.53 -11.85 3.19
CA ASP A 35 21.71 -12.97 4.11
C ASP A 35 20.34 -13.45 4.67
N GLU A 36 20.32 -14.48 5.54
CA GLU A 36 19.06 -15.03 6.08
C GLU A 36 18.18 -13.95 6.75
N ASP A 37 18.81 -13.01 7.47
CA ASP A 37 18.13 -11.87 8.07
C ASP A 37 17.56 -10.91 7.01
N GLY A 38 18.35 -10.58 5.99
CA GLY A 38 17.93 -9.71 4.89
C GLY A 38 16.79 -10.34 4.08
N ILE A 39 16.82 -11.65 3.83
CA ILE A 39 15.72 -12.37 3.18
C ILE A 39 14.44 -12.29 4.02
N TYR A 40 14.53 -12.46 5.34
CA TYR A 40 13.39 -12.29 6.23
C TYR A 40 12.85 -10.85 6.20
N GLY A 41 13.76 -9.86 6.23
CA GLY A 41 13.42 -8.44 6.09
C GLY A 41 12.67 -8.15 4.79
N LEU A 42 13.15 -8.69 3.68
CA LEU A 42 12.53 -8.56 2.37
C LEU A 42 11.11 -9.14 2.36
N HIS A 43 10.90 -10.33 2.93
CA HIS A 43 9.57 -10.94 3.03
C HIS A 43 8.61 -10.09 3.88
N ASN A 44 9.10 -9.49 4.96
CA ASN A 44 8.29 -8.59 5.79
C ASN A 44 7.87 -7.34 5.01
N VAL A 45 8.78 -6.72 4.26
CA VAL A 45 8.48 -5.57 3.40
C VAL A 45 7.45 -5.94 2.33
N ALA A 46 7.64 -7.08 1.66
CA ALA A 46 6.70 -7.57 0.65
C ALA A 46 5.29 -7.77 1.23
N ALA A 47 5.18 -8.35 2.43
CA ALA A 47 3.91 -8.53 3.12
C ALA A 47 3.21 -7.19 3.41
N LYS A 48 3.96 -6.17 3.84
CA LYS A 48 3.43 -4.81 4.09
C LYS A 48 2.93 -4.15 2.80
N VAL A 49 3.69 -4.25 1.71
CA VAL A 49 3.28 -3.72 0.40
C VAL A 49 1.99 -4.38 -0.07
N TYR A 50 1.88 -5.69 0.06
CA TYR A 50 0.65 -6.40 -0.27
C TYR A 50 -0.54 -5.94 0.58
N ALA A 51 -0.34 -5.80 1.90
CA ALA A 51 -1.38 -5.34 2.81
C ALA A 51 -1.88 -3.92 2.47
N LEU A 52 -0.97 -3.01 2.12
CA LEU A 52 -1.33 -1.66 1.66
C LEU A 52 -2.18 -1.70 0.40
N GLY A 53 -1.74 -2.44 -0.62
CA GLY A 53 -2.50 -2.57 -1.87
C GLY A 53 -3.88 -3.20 -1.66
N PHE A 54 -3.98 -4.19 -0.78
CA PHE A 54 -5.26 -4.80 -0.42
C PHE A 54 -6.20 -3.82 0.28
N TYR A 55 -5.68 -3.05 1.25
CA TYR A 55 -6.45 -2.06 1.98
C TYR A 55 -6.99 -0.97 1.05
N ASP A 56 -6.13 -0.38 0.22
CA ASP A 56 -6.51 0.67 -0.74
C ASP A 56 -7.53 0.15 -1.75
N GLY A 57 -7.32 -1.06 -2.28
CA GLY A 57 -8.26 -1.73 -3.17
C GLY A 57 -9.63 -1.94 -2.52
N THR A 58 -9.66 -2.33 -1.24
CA THR A 58 -10.89 -2.53 -0.47
C THR A 58 -11.64 -1.21 -0.26
N CYS A 59 -10.93 -0.13 0.07
CA CYS A 59 -11.51 1.21 0.21
C CYS A 59 -12.19 1.66 -1.08
N VAL A 60 -11.49 1.53 -2.22
CA VAL A 60 -12.04 1.90 -3.54
C VAL A 60 -13.25 1.02 -3.91
N ALA A 61 -13.19 -0.29 -3.64
CA ALA A 61 -14.30 -1.20 -3.90
C ALA A 61 -15.54 -0.84 -3.07
N ASN A 62 -15.36 -0.53 -1.78
CA ASN A 62 -16.42 -0.10 -0.89
C ASN A 62 -17.05 1.22 -1.34
N GLU A 63 -16.23 2.19 -1.74
CA GLU A 63 -16.73 3.46 -2.25
C GLU A 63 -17.58 3.26 -3.51
N ARG A 64 -17.11 2.45 -4.46
CA ARG A 64 -17.87 2.12 -5.67
C ARG A 64 -19.20 1.46 -5.35
N HIS A 65 -19.20 0.52 -4.41
CA HIS A 65 -20.41 -0.16 -3.95
C HIS A 65 -21.39 0.83 -3.30
N ASN A 66 -20.92 1.71 -2.42
CA ASN A 66 -21.75 2.71 -1.76
C ASN A 66 -22.35 3.71 -2.75
N ARG A 67 -21.56 4.18 -3.74
CA ARG A 67 -22.05 5.04 -4.82
C ARG A 67 -23.13 4.35 -5.65
N ARG A 68 -22.98 3.05 -5.94
CA ARG A 68 -24.00 2.27 -6.65
C ARG A 68 -25.31 2.20 -5.85
N ARG A 69 -25.23 1.86 -4.57
CA ARG A 69 -26.41 1.81 -3.69
C ARG A 69 -27.08 3.17 -3.52
N GLY A 70 -26.31 4.26 -3.53
CA GLY A 70 -26.85 5.63 -3.55
C GLY A 70 -27.75 5.85 -4.75
N ARG A 71 -27.25 5.56 -5.96
CA ARG A 71 -28.02 5.69 -7.21
C ARG A 71 -29.29 4.83 -7.23
N GLU A 72 -29.19 3.59 -6.75
CA GLU A 72 -30.36 2.68 -6.65
C GLU A 72 -31.45 3.26 -5.72
N ARG A 73 -31.05 3.89 -4.60
CA ARG A 73 -31.99 4.54 -3.67
C ARG A 73 -32.60 5.81 -4.25
N GLU A 74 -31.81 6.61 -4.96
CA GLU A 74 -32.29 7.83 -5.62
C GLU A 74 -33.32 7.51 -6.71
N ASN A 75 -33.04 6.50 -7.54
CA ASN A 75 -33.99 6.04 -8.56
C ASN A 75 -35.28 5.51 -7.93
N ALA A 76 -35.19 4.69 -6.88
CA ALA A 76 -36.37 4.17 -6.18
C ALA A 76 -37.23 5.28 -5.54
N ARG A 77 -36.62 6.38 -5.09
CA ARG A 77 -37.36 7.56 -4.60
C ARG A 77 -38.03 8.32 -5.73
N ALA A 78 -37.33 8.56 -6.84
CA ALA A 78 -37.89 9.23 -8.01
C ALA A 78 -39.08 8.45 -8.62
N GLU A 79 -39.02 7.11 -8.60
CA GLU A 79 -40.13 6.26 -9.04
C GLU A 79 -41.33 6.29 -8.08
N ALA A 80 -41.11 6.48 -6.77
CA ALA A 80 -42.19 6.55 -5.78
C ALA A 80 -42.88 7.91 -5.70
N GLU A 81 -42.22 8.96 -6.19
CA GLU A 81 -42.74 10.34 -6.26
C GLU A 81 -43.42 10.66 -7.60
N SER A 82 -43.38 9.73 -8.57
CA SER A 82 -44.04 9.84 -9.88
C SER A 82 -45.36 9.08 -9.95
#